data_AF-A0A5J4QTH1-F1
#
_entry.id   AF-A0A5J4QTH1-F1
#
_cell.length_a   1.000
_cell.length_b   1.000
_cell.length_c   1.000
_cell.angle_alpha   90.00
_cell.angle_beta   90.00
_cell.angle_gamma   90.00
#
_symmetry.space_group_name_H-M   'P 1'
#
loop_
_entity.id
_entity.type
_entity.pdbx_description
1 polymer ?
#
loop_
_entity_poly.entity_id
_entity_poly.type
_entity_poly.pdbx_seq_one_letter_code
_entity_poly.pdbx_strand_id
1 'polypeptide(L)'
;RLPEVINCIADSLSRLNSSADYSTDPQLEQILFLWWNLELTLDLFENQFNTILPRYVQTDPRNSNAKWIGLFDHTLESEILWIHPPIPMISQIQ
;
A
#
# COMPACT_ATOMS: atom_id res chain seq x y z
N ARG A 1 31.39 12.27 2.00
CA ARG A 1 30.38 11.43 2.71
C ARG A 1 29.62 10.70 1.60
N LEU A 2 29.77 9.38 1.48
CA LEU A 2 29.11 8.64 0.39
C LEU A 2 27.58 8.68 0.60
N PRO A 3 26.78 8.84 -0.47
CA PRO A 3 25.32 8.78 -0.40
C PRO A 3 24.78 7.54 0.32
N GLU A 4 25.50 6.42 0.22
CA GLU A 4 25.16 5.10 0.77
C GLU A 4 24.92 5.09 2.30
N VAL A 5 25.60 5.95 3.06
CA VAL A 5 25.49 5.97 4.55
C VAL A 5 24.33 6.85 5.03
N ILE A 6 23.92 7.84 4.25
CA ILE A 6 22.85 8.79 4.61
C ILE A 6 21.51 8.35 4.00
N ASN A 7 21.56 7.62 2.88
CA ASN A 7 20.39 7.26 2.09
C ASN A 7 20.20 5.74 1.97
N CYS A 8 20.54 4.99 3.03
CA CYS A 8 20.49 3.52 3.02
C CYS A 8 19.08 2.96 2.75
N ILE A 9 18.04 3.68 3.17
CA ILE A 9 16.65 3.32 2.90
C ILE A 9 16.35 3.43 1.40
N ALA A 10 16.60 4.60 0.78
CA ALA A 10 16.33 4.73 -0.64
C ALA A 10 17.25 3.84 -1.49
N ASP A 11 18.51 3.61 -1.07
CA ASP A 11 19.41 2.66 -1.74
C ASP A 11 18.82 1.24 -1.68
N SER A 12 18.36 0.80 -0.51
CA SER A 12 17.74 -0.52 -0.34
C SER A 12 16.45 -0.66 -1.13
N LEU A 13 15.59 0.37 -1.14
CA LEU A 13 14.35 0.39 -1.91
C LEU A 13 14.60 0.42 -3.43
N SER A 14 15.69 1.06 -3.89
CA SER A 14 16.07 1.07 -5.30
C SER A 14 16.53 -0.29 -5.84
N ARG A 15 16.93 -1.19 -4.94
CA ARG A 15 17.40 -2.55 -5.27
C ARG A 15 16.30 -3.60 -5.20
N LEU A 16 15.06 -3.23 -4.88
CA LEU A 16 13.93 -4.16 -4.93
C LEU A 16 13.75 -4.67 -6.35
N ASN A 17 13.54 -5.98 -6.50
CA ASN A 17 13.31 -6.61 -7.81
C ASN A 17 11.82 -6.70 -8.12
N SER A 18 10.97 -6.66 -7.09
CA SER A 18 9.53 -6.58 -7.23
C SER A 18 8.91 -5.66 -6.17
N SER A 19 7.75 -5.08 -6.48
CA SER A 19 6.96 -4.35 -5.48
C SER A 19 6.39 -5.25 -4.38
N ALA A 20 6.32 -6.56 -4.61
CA ALA A 20 5.87 -7.54 -3.61
C ALA A 20 6.96 -7.87 -2.58
N ASP A 21 8.23 -7.53 -2.85
CA ASP A 21 9.35 -7.69 -1.91
C ASP A 21 9.25 -6.69 -0.74
N TYR A 22 8.39 -5.68 -0.86
CA TYR A 22 8.07 -4.71 0.19
C TYR A 22 6.67 -4.98 0.74
N SER A 23 6.60 -5.32 2.02
CA SER A 23 5.36 -5.43 2.78
C SER A 23 5.57 -4.84 4.16
N THR A 24 4.57 -4.12 4.64
CA THR A 24 4.41 -3.74 6.04
C THR A 24 3.95 -4.95 6.86
N ASP A 25 4.25 -4.94 8.16
CA ASP A 25 3.75 -5.96 9.09
C ASP A 25 2.30 -5.62 9.48
N PRO A 26 1.32 -6.50 9.21
CA PRO A 26 -0.08 -6.25 9.53
C PRO A 26 -0.35 -5.96 11.01
N GLN A 27 0.51 -6.43 11.92
CA GLN A 27 0.39 -6.11 13.35
C GLN A 27 0.79 -4.68 13.65
N LEU A 28 1.84 -4.17 12.99
CA LEU A 28 2.28 -2.78 13.16
C LEU A 28 1.25 -1.81 12.60
N GLU A 29 0.61 -2.15 11.49
CA GLU A 29 -0.45 -1.34 10.89
C GLU A 29 -1.67 -1.24 11.82
N GLN A 30 -2.10 -2.35 12.42
CA GLN A 30 -3.15 -2.32 13.43
C GLN A 30 -2.78 -1.43 14.63
N ILE A 31 -1.54 -1.53 15.14
CA ILE A 31 -1.08 -0.67 16.24
C ILE A 31 -1.12 0.81 15.84
N LEU A 32 -0.70 1.14 14.61
CA LEU A 32 -0.76 2.51 14.09
C LEU A 32 -2.20 3.03 14.03
N PHE A 33 -3.15 2.20 13.59
CA PHE A 33 -4.56 2.58 13.51
C PHE A 33 -5.13 2.88 14.90
N LEU A 34 -4.79 2.05 15.91
CA LEU A 34 -5.16 2.31 17.30
C LEU A 34 -4.53 3.60 17.83
N TRP A 35 -3.26 3.86 17.53
CA TRP A 35 -2.56 5.06 18.01
C TRP A 35 -3.08 6.35 17.42
N TRP A 36 -3.48 6.33 16.14
CA TRP A 36 -4.09 7.50 15.51
C TRP A 36 -5.52 7.74 15.97
N ASN A 37 -6.16 6.75 16.60
CA ASN A 37 -7.57 6.81 17.01
C ASN A 37 -8.47 7.25 15.84
N LEU A 38 -8.18 6.73 14.64
CA LEU A 38 -8.93 6.94 13.42
C LEU A 38 -9.60 5.63 13.01
N GLU A 39 -10.86 5.73 12.60
CA GLU A 39 -11.58 4.59 12.01
C GLU A 39 -11.37 4.63 10.50
N LEU A 40 -10.33 3.95 10.02
CA LEU A 40 -10.10 3.81 8.58
C LEU A 40 -11.20 2.96 7.96
N THR A 41 -11.78 3.45 6.88
CA THR A 41 -13.00 2.87 6.28
C THR A 41 -12.75 2.19 4.94
N LEU A 42 -11.62 2.50 4.29
CA LEU A 42 -11.28 1.99 2.96
C LEU A 42 -9.76 1.92 2.73
N ASP A 43 -9.29 0.77 2.24
CA ASP A 43 -7.93 0.56 1.77
C ASP A 43 -7.84 0.70 0.24
N LEU A 44 -6.82 1.38 -0.29
CA LEU A 44 -6.75 1.71 -1.72
C LEU A 44 -5.86 0.80 -2.57
N PHE A 45 -4.93 0.07 -1.96
CA PHE A 45 -3.86 -0.63 -2.69
C PHE A 45 -3.71 -2.10 -2.34
N GLU A 46 -4.62 -2.62 -1.52
CA GLU A 46 -4.56 -4.00 -1.05
C GLU A 46 -5.27 -5.02 -1.93
N ASN A 47 -4.98 -6.29 -1.64
CA ASN A 47 -5.66 -7.42 -2.25
C ASN A 47 -6.27 -8.36 -1.21
N GLN A 48 -7.08 -9.34 -1.67
CA GLN A 48 -7.81 -10.26 -0.78
C GLN A 48 -6.93 -11.07 0.21
N PHE A 49 -5.63 -11.19 -0.06
CA PHE A 49 -4.70 -11.93 0.79
C PHE A 49 -3.96 -11.04 1.80
N ASN A 50 -3.86 -9.74 1.51
CA ASN A 50 -3.01 -8.80 2.24
C ASN A 50 -3.80 -7.63 2.86
N THR A 51 -5.12 -7.58 2.65
CA THR A 51 -5.97 -6.49 3.15
C THR A 51 -6.05 -6.45 4.67
N ILE A 52 -5.78 -5.27 5.24
CA ILE A 52 -5.90 -5.00 6.68
C ILE A 52 -7.34 -4.61 7.02
N LEU A 53 -8.00 -3.91 6.09
CA LEU A 53 -9.39 -3.49 6.20
C LEU A 53 -10.30 -4.47 5.45
N PRO A 54 -11.55 -4.69 5.92
CA PRO A 54 -12.51 -5.52 5.19
C PRO A 54 -12.96 -4.89 3.87
N ARG A 55 -12.82 -3.56 3.73
CA ARG A 55 -13.17 -2.79 2.54
C ARG A 55 -11.90 -2.31 1.87
N TYR A 56 -11.67 -2.74 0.64
CA TYR A 56 -10.53 -2.33 -0.14
C TYR A 56 -10.89 -2.14 -1.62
N VAL A 57 -10.11 -1.32 -2.32
CA VAL A 57 -10.17 -1.10 -3.76
C VAL A 57 -9.10 -1.94 -4.43
N GLN A 58 -9.43 -2.56 -5.56
CA GLN A 58 -8.46 -3.32 -6.34
C GLN A 58 -8.48 -2.90 -7.81
N THR A 59 -7.39 -3.17 -8.53
CA THR A 59 -7.27 -2.87 -9.96
C THR A 59 -7.66 -4.05 -10.86
N ASP A 60 -7.64 -5.29 -10.34
CA ASP A 60 -8.02 -6.49 -11.09
C ASP A 60 -9.55 -6.68 -11.11
N PRO A 61 -10.22 -6.51 -12.27
CA PRO A 61 -11.68 -6.63 -12.37
C PRO A 61 -12.21 -8.05 -12.08
N ARG A 62 -11.34 -9.06 -12.01
CA ARG A 62 -11.73 -10.44 -11.68
C ARG A 62 -11.91 -10.66 -10.18
N ASN A 63 -11.48 -9.72 -9.33
CA ASN A 63 -11.66 -9.84 -7.89
C ASN A 63 -13.08 -9.39 -7.50
N SER A 64 -13.98 -10.34 -7.26
CA SER A 64 -15.34 -10.07 -6.80
C SER A 64 -15.46 -9.65 -5.34
N ASN A 65 -14.37 -9.76 -4.56
CA ASN A 65 -14.35 -9.47 -3.12
C ASN A 65 -13.98 -8.01 -2.82
N ALA A 66 -13.42 -7.29 -3.79
CA ALA A 66 -13.10 -5.87 -3.63
C ALA A 66 -14.38 -5.04 -3.53
N LYS A 67 -14.34 -3.96 -2.74
CA LYS A 67 -15.46 -3.01 -2.65
C LYS A 67 -15.68 -2.34 -4.00
N TRP A 68 -14.59 -1.94 -4.66
CA TRP A 68 -14.57 -1.27 -5.95
C TRP A 68 -13.41 -1.76 -6.82
N ILE A 69 -13.61 -1.66 -8.14
CA ILE A 69 -12.57 -1.88 -9.14
C ILE A 69 -12.12 -0.53 -9.69
N GLY A 70 -10.89 -0.13 -9.38
CA GLY A 70 -10.40 1.21 -9.66
C GLY A 70 -10.98 2.28 -8.73
N LEU A 71 -10.21 3.34 -8.52
CA LEU A 71 -10.56 4.42 -7.58
C LEU A 71 -11.21 5.63 -8.25
N PHE A 72 -10.84 5.90 -9.50
CA PHE A 72 -11.13 7.18 -10.16
C PHE A 72 -12.61 7.39 -10.53
N ASP A 73 -13.39 6.31 -10.55
CA ASP A 73 -14.82 6.36 -10.90
C ASP A 73 -15.73 6.49 -9.67
N HIS A 74 -15.16 6.65 -8.47
CA HIS A 74 -15.90 6.68 -7.20
C HIS A 74 -15.59 7.93 -6.37
N THR A 75 -16.62 8.43 -5.68
CA THR A 75 -16.52 9.56 -4.75
C THR A 75 -16.06 9.08 -3.37
N LEU A 76 -15.10 9.78 -2.76
CA LEU A 76 -14.46 9.42 -1.47
C LEU A 76 -14.85 10.35 -0.31
N GLU A 77 -15.86 11.19 -0.48
CA GLU A 77 -16.22 12.30 0.43
C GLU A 77 -16.52 11.88 1.87
N SER A 78 -16.86 10.62 2.11
CA SER A 78 -17.18 10.07 3.45
C SER A 78 -16.21 8.97 3.91
N GLU A 79 -15.07 8.81 3.26
CA GLU A 79 -14.12 7.74 3.57
C GLU A 79 -12.85 8.28 4.24
N ILE A 80 -12.34 7.57 5.24
CA ILE A 80 -11.00 7.77 5.79
C ILE A 80 -10.11 6.68 5.22
N LEU A 81 -9.13 7.09 4.41
CA LEU A 81 -8.40 6.21 3.51
C LEU A 81 -7.09 5.71 4.13
N TRP A 82 -6.83 4.41 4.01
CA TRP A 82 -5.50 3.86 4.14
C TRP A 82 -4.82 3.85 2.76
N ILE A 83 -3.68 4.55 2.67
CA ILE A 83 -2.95 4.73 1.42
C ILE A 83 -1.56 4.13 1.59
N HIS A 84 -1.39 2.91 1.10
CA HIS A 84 -0.11 2.19 1.08
C HIS A 84 0.21 1.73 -0.36
N PRO A 85 0.59 2.65 -1.27
CA PRO A 85 0.81 2.32 -2.66
C PRO A 85 2.03 1.40 -2.82
N PRO A 86 2.00 0.49 -3.80
CA PRO A 86 3.19 -0.29 -4.14
C PRO A 86 4.33 0.64 -4.54
N ILE A 87 5.54 0.31 -4.11
CA ILE A 87 6.72 1.11 -4.44
C ILE A 87 6.96 1.03 -5.96
N PRO A 88 6.95 2.16 -6.70
CA PRO A 88 7.24 2.14 -8.12
C PRO A 88 8.66 1.64 -8.35
N MET A 89 8.80 0.57 -9.12
CA MET A 89 10.11 0.03 -9.48
C MET A 89 10.76 0.92 -10.54
N ILE A 90 11.98 1.37 -10.29
CA ILE A 90 12.81 1.98 -11.32
C ILE A 90 13.24 0.86 -12.26
N SER A 91 13.00 1.01 -13.56
CA SER A 91 13.42 0.01 -14.54
C SER A 91 14.93 -0.24 -14.42
N GLN A 92 15.32 -1.48 -14.16
CA GLN A 92 16.72 -1.88 -14.25
C GLN A 92 17.10 -1.85 -15.74
N ILE A 93 18.12 -1.07 -16.09
CA ILE A 93 18.72 -1.12 -17.43
C ILE A 93 19.43 -2.47 -17.51
N GLN A 94 18.98 -3.35 -18.41
CA GLN A 94 19.64 -4.63 -18.71
C GLN A 94 20.94 -4.41 -19.47
#